data_AF-A0AA90U388-F1
#
_entry.id   AF-A0AA90U388-F1
#
_cell.length_a   1.000
_cell.length_b   1.000
_cell.length_c   1.000
_cell.angle_alpha   90.00
_cell.angle_beta   90.00
_cell.angle_gamma   90.00
#
_symmetry.space_group_name_H-M   'P 1'
#
loop_
_entity.id
_entity.type
_entity.pdbx_description
1 polymer ?
#
loop_
_entity_poly.entity_id
_entity_poly.type
_entity_poly.pdbx_seq_one_letter_code
_entity_poly.pdbx_strand_id
1 'polypeptide(L)'
;MNSLPKIVSALELNDDLETFFVFRELKSKGLQLKVHGRTIFYRKKSGGRMHGPIIVIKESETISDIDLARSAGGLYAAIDDDFDITMFLSESFVPIGTNPLDRPGFVENNMDMARIVDSQSVPPWMGHDIGGFKVLTNYEISYLTGRARTDPDLEVYNDLVRRGFVVKTGFKYGCNFRAYAGPSSEHAEFLVHVLTGSDQWYKISRAVRVAHGVRKKMLFASKLESGITYTLISRIRDFPEDS
;
A
#
# COMPACT_ATOMS: atom_id res chain seq x y z
N MET A 1 -44.30 -2.33 -3.69
CA MET A 1 -42.92 -2.23 -4.24
C MET A 1 -42.55 -0.75 -4.28
N ASN A 2 -41.55 -0.31 -3.51
CA ASN A 2 -41.05 1.07 -3.65
C ASN A 2 -40.24 1.16 -4.95
N SER A 3 -40.58 2.12 -5.80
CA SER A 3 -39.87 2.32 -7.07
C SER A 3 -38.43 2.77 -6.81
N LEU A 4 -37.48 2.28 -7.61
CA LEU A 4 -36.05 2.62 -7.53
C LEU A 4 -35.78 4.12 -7.34
N PRO A 5 -36.48 5.04 -8.06
CA PRO A 5 -36.28 6.48 -7.89
C PRO A 5 -36.63 7.00 -6.49
N LYS A 6 -37.63 6.40 -5.81
CA LYS A 6 -38.00 6.79 -4.44
C LYS A 6 -36.92 6.39 -3.43
N ILE A 7 -36.24 5.27 -3.64
CA ILE A 7 -35.17 4.81 -2.73
C ILE A 7 -33.91 5.66 -2.94
N VAL A 8 -33.53 5.91 -4.20
CA VAL A 8 -32.39 6.75 -4.56
C VAL A 8 -32.58 8.18 -4.02
N SER A 9 -33.75 8.78 -4.23
CA SER A 9 -34.10 10.10 -3.71
C SER A 9 -34.12 10.15 -2.18
N ALA A 10 -34.63 9.11 -1.50
CA ALA A 10 -34.66 9.06 -0.03
C ALA A 10 -33.27 8.86 0.62
N LEU A 11 -32.28 8.40 -0.14
CA LEU A 11 -30.90 8.26 0.31
C LEU A 11 -30.05 9.50 0.02
N GLU A 12 -30.63 10.57 -0.53
CA GLU A 12 -29.91 11.76 -1.04
C GLU A 12 -28.79 11.39 -2.04
N LEU A 13 -28.92 10.24 -2.69
CA LEU A 13 -28.00 9.76 -3.72
C LEU A 13 -28.41 10.43 -5.03
N ASN A 14 -27.87 11.61 -5.31
CA ASN A 14 -28.10 12.33 -6.57
C ASN A 14 -27.52 11.54 -7.76
N ASP A 15 -28.24 10.54 -8.25
CA ASP A 15 -27.85 9.64 -9.35
C ASP A 15 -26.55 8.83 -9.12
N ASP A 16 -26.08 8.73 -7.88
CA ASP A 16 -24.92 7.89 -7.50
C ASP A 16 -25.32 6.41 -7.41
N LEU A 17 -25.33 5.76 -8.58
CA LEU A 17 -25.65 4.34 -8.72
C LEU A 17 -24.67 3.45 -7.96
N GLU A 18 -23.39 3.83 -7.91
CA GLU A 18 -22.35 3.01 -7.29
C GLU A 18 -22.58 2.89 -5.78
N THR A 19 -22.81 4.02 -5.12
CA THR A 19 -23.13 4.03 -3.68
C THR A 19 -24.44 3.29 -3.42
N PHE A 20 -25.41 3.35 -4.33
CA PHE A 20 -26.64 2.58 -4.23
C PHE A 20 -26.40 1.06 -4.32
N PHE A 21 -25.57 0.58 -5.24
CA PHE A 21 -25.24 -0.85 -5.36
C PHE A 21 -24.51 -1.36 -4.10
N VAL A 22 -23.51 -0.61 -3.62
CA VAL A 22 -22.84 -0.94 -2.36
C VAL A 22 -23.82 -0.94 -1.19
N PHE A 23 -24.68 0.07 -1.08
CA PHE A 23 -25.72 0.11 -0.05
C PHE A 23 -26.63 -1.13 -0.10
N ARG A 24 -27.08 -1.54 -1.28
CA ARG A 24 -27.94 -2.73 -1.44
C ARG A 24 -27.23 -4.00 -1.02
N GLU A 25 -25.97 -4.17 -1.41
CA GLU A 25 -25.17 -5.32 -1.01
C GLU A 25 -24.96 -5.36 0.51
N LEU A 26 -24.64 -4.23 1.13
CA LEU A 26 -24.50 -4.15 2.58
C LEU A 26 -25.83 -4.38 3.33
N LYS A 27 -26.96 -3.92 2.76
CA LYS A 27 -28.29 -4.21 3.31
C LYS A 27 -28.67 -5.67 3.22
N SER A 28 -28.29 -6.37 2.14
CA SER A 28 -28.54 -7.81 1.97
C SER A 28 -27.86 -8.62 3.06
N LYS A 29 -26.67 -8.19 3.49
CA LYS A 29 -25.92 -8.73 4.64
C LYS A 29 -26.51 -8.40 6.01
N GLY A 30 -27.69 -7.78 6.07
CA GLY A 30 -28.43 -7.51 7.30
C GLY A 30 -27.90 -6.33 8.11
N LEU A 31 -27.12 -5.42 7.51
CA LEU A 31 -26.56 -4.26 8.20
C LEU A 31 -27.55 -3.08 8.28
N GLN A 32 -27.45 -2.31 9.37
CA GLN A 32 -28.00 -0.96 9.44
C GLN A 32 -26.95 0.01 8.92
N LEU A 33 -27.36 0.96 8.07
CA LEU A 33 -26.45 1.83 7.31
C LEU A 33 -26.84 3.29 7.50
N LYS A 34 -25.84 4.16 7.57
CA LYS A 34 -25.95 5.61 7.40
C LYS A 34 -25.07 6.03 6.24
N VAL A 35 -25.63 6.80 5.31
CA VAL A 35 -24.95 7.19 4.06
C VAL A 35 -24.77 8.70 4.07
N HIS A 36 -23.57 9.15 3.71
CA HIS A 36 -23.19 10.55 3.58
C HIS A 36 -22.34 10.70 2.32
N GLY A 37 -22.97 11.09 1.21
CA GLY A 37 -22.34 11.05 -0.12
C GLY A 37 -21.83 9.63 -0.43
N ARG A 38 -20.55 9.51 -0.83
CA ARG A 38 -19.89 8.21 -1.12
C ARG A 38 -19.38 7.47 0.11
N THR A 39 -19.71 7.95 1.31
CA THR A 39 -19.29 7.31 2.57
C THR A 39 -20.46 6.59 3.21
N ILE A 40 -20.25 5.32 3.54
CA ILE A 40 -21.23 4.48 4.24
C ILE A 40 -20.67 4.07 5.60
N PHE A 41 -21.46 4.30 6.64
CA PHE A 41 -21.22 3.78 7.98
C PHE A 41 -22.21 2.64 8.27
N TYR A 42 -21.77 1.62 9.00
CA TYR A 42 -22.54 0.39 9.18
C TYR A 42 -22.52 -0.13 10.62
N ARG A 43 -23.54 -0.90 11.00
CA ARG A 43 -23.57 -1.69 12.24
C ARG A 43 -24.47 -2.91 12.11
N LYS A 44 -24.31 -3.89 13.01
CA LYS A 44 -25.22 -5.04 13.10
C LYS A 44 -26.64 -4.60 13.52
N LYS A 45 -27.67 -5.30 13.06
CA LYS A 45 -29.08 -5.04 13.44
C LYS A 45 -29.35 -5.19 14.93
N SER A 46 -28.59 -6.07 15.60
CA SER A 46 -28.63 -6.26 17.05
C SER A 46 -28.22 -5.02 17.85
N GLY A 47 -27.73 -3.97 17.19
CA GLY A 47 -27.25 -2.75 17.83
C GLY A 47 -25.72 -2.70 17.90
N GLY A 48 -25.20 -1.72 18.65
CA GLY A 48 -23.77 -1.45 18.78
C GLY A 48 -23.35 -0.10 18.21
N ARG A 49 -22.03 0.16 18.28
CA ARG A 49 -21.41 1.35 17.69
C ARG A 49 -21.54 1.32 16.17
N MET A 50 -21.43 2.48 15.55
CA MET A 50 -21.35 2.57 14.09
C MET A 50 -19.89 2.42 13.66
N HIS A 51 -19.61 1.51 12.75
CA HIS A 51 -18.30 1.26 12.15
C HIS A 51 -18.21 1.94 10.78
N GLY A 52 -16.99 1.98 10.25
CA GLY A 52 -16.64 2.67 9.01
C GLY A 52 -15.54 3.70 9.25
N PRO A 53 -15.25 4.54 8.26
CA PRO A 53 -16.00 4.71 7.00
C PRO A 53 -15.78 3.56 5.99
N ILE A 54 -16.82 3.23 5.21
CA ILE A 54 -16.69 2.54 3.92
C ILE A 54 -16.77 3.61 2.83
N ILE A 55 -15.69 3.81 2.09
CA ILE A 55 -15.61 4.75 0.97
C ILE A 55 -15.92 3.99 -0.31
N VAL A 56 -16.95 4.43 -1.05
CA VAL A 56 -17.31 3.87 -2.35
C VAL A 56 -16.45 4.51 -3.43
N ILE A 57 -15.80 3.68 -4.24
CA ILE A 57 -14.89 4.12 -5.30
C ILE A 57 -15.05 3.27 -6.56
N LYS A 58 -15.05 3.88 -7.74
CA LYS A 58 -15.00 3.17 -9.03
C LYS A 58 -13.60 2.68 -9.32
N GLU A 59 -13.46 1.60 -10.07
CA GLU A 59 -12.15 1.15 -10.52
C GLU A 59 -11.38 2.20 -11.36
N SER A 60 -12.10 3.06 -12.08
CA SER A 60 -11.55 4.11 -12.93
C SER A 60 -11.26 5.42 -12.18
N GLU A 61 -11.82 5.60 -10.98
CA GLU A 61 -11.59 6.78 -10.14
C GLU A 61 -10.15 6.83 -9.63
N THR A 62 -9.61 8.04 -9.50
CA THR A 62 -8.26 8.26 -8.97
C THR A 62 -8.28 8.51 -7.48
N ILE A 63 -7.31 7.95 -6.76
CA ILE A 63 -7.03 8.25 -5.36
C ILE A 63 -5.65 8.91 -5.24
N SER A 64 -5.56 9.98 -4.46
CA SER A 64 -4.28 10.62 -4.18
C SER A 64 -3.47 9.86 -3.14
N ASP A 65 -2.14 10.04 -3.15
CA ASP A 65 -1.24 9.56 -2.10
C ASP A 65 -1.63 10.08 -0.71
N ILE A 66 -2.06 11.34 -0.63
CA ILE A 66 -2.54 12.00 0.58
C ILE A 66 -3.85 11.38 1.07
N ASP A 67 -4.83 11.20 0.19
CA ASP A 67 -6.13 10.64 0.56
C ASP A 67 -6.00 9.19 0.98
N LEU A 68 -5.18 8.41 0.28
CA LEU A 68 -4.91 7.02 0.66
C LEU A 68 -4.22 6.95 2.02
N ALA A 69 -3.26 7.83 2.31
CA ALA A 69 -2.61 7.89 3.62
C ALA A 69 -3.56 8.32 4.74
N ARG A 70 -4.47 9.28 4.48
CA ARG A 70 -5.46 9.79 5.44
C ARG A 70 -6.60 8.81 5.71
N SER A 71 -6.92 7.96 4.74
CA SER A 71 -7.97 6.93 4.85
C SER A 71 -7.58 5.71 5.70
N ALA A 72 -6.35 5.66 6.20
CA ALA A 72 -5.86 4.55 7.00
C ALA A 72 -6.75 4.32 8.23
N GLY A 73 -7.23 3.09 8.40
CA GLY A 73 -8.27 2.69 9.35
C GLY A 73 -9.68 2.61 8.75
N GLY A 74 -9.84 2.90 7.46
CA GLY A 74 -11.10 2.82 6.72
C GLY A 74 -11.21 1.58 5.81
N LEU A 75 -12.39 1.44 5.21
CA LEU A 75 -12.71 0.43 4.21
C LEU A 75 -12.97 1.10 2.87
N TYR A 76 -12.64 0.41 1.78
CA TYR A 76 -13.06 0.79 0.43
C TYR A 76 -13.98 -0.27 -0.15
N ALA A 77 -15.11 0.16 -0.69
CA ALA A 77 -15.97 -0.66 -1.53
C ALA A 77 -15.71 -0.24 -2.98
N ALA A 78 -14.83 -0.99 -3.64
CA ALA A 78 -14.51 -0.78 -5.05
C ALA A 78 -15.58 -1.42 -5.92
N ILE A 79 -16.08 -0.69 -6.91
CA ILE A 79 -17.03 -1.21 -7.89
C ILE A 79 -16.40 -1.15 -9.29
N ASP A 80 -16.49 -2.25 -10.04
CA ASP A 80 -16.08 -2.30 -11.45
C ASP A 80 -17.24 -2.00 -12.40
N ASP A 81 -16.97 -2.00 -13.71
CA ASP A 81 -17.96 -1.68 -14.74
C ASP A 81 -19.06 -2.76 -14.88
N ASP A 82 -18.83 -3.97 -14.35
CA ASP A 82 -19.82 -5.04 -14.27
C ASP A 82 -20.63 -4.99 -12.95
N PHE A 83 -20.43 -3.94 -12.14
CA PHE A 83 -21.02 -3.72 -10.81
C PHE A 83 -20.60 -4.75 -9.74
N ASP A 84 -19.51 -5.49 -9.97
CA ASP A 84 -18.95 -6.37 -8.96
C ASP A 84 -18.24 -5.54 -7.88
N ILE A 85 -18.55 -5.86 -6.62
CA ILE A 85 -18.03 -5.12 -5.47
C ILE A 85 -16.86 -5.89 -4.85
N THR A 86 -15.69 -5.25 -4.77
CA THR A 86 -14.54 -5.75 -4.02
C THR A 86 -14.25 -4.87 -2.82
N MET A 87 -14.26 -5.48 -1.63
CA MET A 87 -13.95 -4.81 -0.38
C MET A 87 -12.44 -4.82 -0.09
N PHE A 88 -11.91 -3.66 0.31
CA PHE A 88 -10.53 -3.50 0.75
C PHE A 88 -10.48 -2.89 2.16
N LEU A 89 -9.55 -3.37 2.97
CA LEU A 89 -9.18 -2.80 4.25
C LEU A 89 -7.91 -1.98 4.07
N SER A 90 -7.94 -0.72 4.51
CA SER A 90 -6.81 0.22 4.52
C SER A 90 -6.37 0.41 5.97
N GLU A 91 -5.12 0.10 6.28
CA GLU A 91 -4.55 0.18 7.63
C GLU A 91 -3.27 1.00 7.63
N SER A 92 -3.08 1.82 8.66
CA SER A 92 -1.79 2.47 8.87
C SER A 92 -0.79 1.40 9.28
N PHE A 93 0.38 1.41 8.66
CA PHE A 93 1.44 0.46 8.95
C PHE A 93 2.71 1.19 9.34
N VAL A 94 3.32 0.79 10.45
CA VAL A 94 4.63 1.27 10.87
C VAL A 94 5.63 0.16 10.59
N PRO A 95 6.42 0.24 9.50
CA PRO A 95 7.40 -0.79 9.19
C PRO A 95 8.50 -0.80 10.25
N ILE A 96 8.70 -1.95 10.88
CA ILE A 96 9.82 -2.24 11.78
C ILE A 96 10.48 -3.52 11.31
N GLY A 97 11.75 -3.43 10.94
CA GLY A 97 12.60 -4.55 10.59
C GLY A 97 13.62 -4.82 11.68
N THR A 98 14.31 -5.95 11.55
CA THR A 98 15.24 -6.51 12.55
C THR A 98 16.64 -6.69 12.00
N ASN A 99 16.90 -6.26 10.76
CA ASN A 99 18.23 -6.34 10.18
C ASN A 99 19.15 -5.30 10.83
N PRO A 100 20.37 -5.69 11.25
CA PRO A 100 21.34 -4.77 11.81
C PRO A 100 21.69 -3.68 10.78
N LEU A 101 21.69 -2.43 11.24
CA LEU A 101 22.10 -1.27 10.48
C LEU A 101 23.62 -1.09 10.57
N ASP A 102 24.38 -2.11 10.22
CA ASP A 102 25.82 -1.90 10.06
C ASP A 102 26.00 -1.06 8.80
N ARG A 103 26.28 0.23 9.00
CA ARG A 103 26.78 1.11 7.94
C ARG A 103 28.29 0.94 7.90
N PRO A 104 28.84 0.07 7.03
CA PRO A 104 30.28 0.09 6.81
C PRO A 104 30.68 1.47 6.27
N GLY A 105 31.90 1.90 6.61
CA GLY A 105 32.47 3.11 6.05
C GLY A 105 32.57 2.96 4.52
N PHE A 106 31.67 3.62 3.79
CA PHE A 106 31.76 3.68 2.35
C PHE A 106 32.88 4.65 1.96
N VAL A 107 33.96 4.13 1.39
CA VAL A 107 35.02 4.94 0.79
C VAL A 107 34.74 4.99 -0.71
N GLU A 108 34.41 6.18 -1.22
CA GLU A 108 34.19 6.44 -2.64
C GLU A 108 35.54 6.26 -3.36
N ASN A 109 35.75 5.10 -3.99
CA ASN A 109 36.92 4.88 -4.84
C ASN A 109 36.66 5.54 -6.20
N ASN A 110 37.60 6.39 -6.63
CA ASN A 110 37.64 7.10 -7.93
C ASN A 110 37.80 6.14 -9.12
N MET A 111 36.88 5.21 -9.31
CA MET A 111 36.73 4.50 -10.57
C MET A 111 35.39 4.87 -11.18
N ASP A 112 35.42 5.25 -12.45
CA ASP A 112 34.26 5.59 -13.29
C ASP A 112 33.17 4.49 -13.37
N MET A 113 33.40 3.34 -12.72
CA MET A 113 32.40 2.33 -12.40
C MET A 113 31.92 2.47 -10.94
N ALA A 114 31.22 3.57 -10.63
CA ALA A 114 30.69 3.93 -9.30
C ALA A 114 29.68 2.94 -8.67
N ARG A 115 29.60 1.70 -9.19
CA ARG A 115 28.65 0.66 -8.76
C ARG A 115 29.32 -0.62 -8.27
N ILE A 116 30.64 -0.77 -8.32
CA ILE A 116 31.32 -2.00 -7.92
C ILE A 116 32.12 -1.76 -6.64
N VAL A 117 31.92 -2.61 -5.63
CA VAL A 117 32.60 -2.53 -4.32
C VAL A 117 33.15 -3.89 -3.91
N ASP A 118 34.09 -3.91 -2.97
CA ASP A 118 34.54 -5.17 -2.37
C ASP A 118 33.37 -5.81 -1.59
N SER A 119 33.20 -7.13 -1.71
CA SER A 119 32.08 -7.84 -1.07
C SER A 119 32.03 -7.67 0.46
N GLN A 120 33.17 -7.47 1.13
CA GLN A 120 33.27 -7.29 2.58
C GLN A 120 32.99 -5.84 3.02
N SER A 121 32.96 -4.90 2.08
CA SER A 121 32.77 -3.46 2.35
C SER A 121 31.32 -3.03 2.49
N VAL A 122 30.36 -3.91 2.20
CA VAL A 122 28.92 -3.65 2.31
C VAL A 122 28.21 -4.83 2.99
N PRO A 123 27.02 -4.62 3.60
CA PRO A 123 26.27 -5.72 4.21
C PRO A 123 26.02 -6.87 3.22
N PRO A 124 25.96 -8.14 3.69
CA PRO A 124 25.82 -9.31 2.82
C PRO A 124 24.62 -9.25 1.88
N TRP A 125 23.52 -8.64 2.34
CA TRP A 125 22.30 -8.50 1.57
C TRP A 125 22.41 -7.46 0.46
N MET A 126 23.38 -6.55 0.47
CA MET A 126 23.48 -5.45 -0.48
C MET A 126 24.16 -5.90 -1.79
N GLY A 127 23.73 -5.30 -2.90
CA GLY A 127 24.27 -5.56 -4.23
C GLY A 127 23.98 -6.95 -4.78
N HIS A 128 24.71 -7.28 -5.83
CA HIS A 128 24.79 -8.59 -6.47
C HIS A 128 26.25 -9.06 -6.48
N ASP A 129 26.50 -10.25 -5.94
CA ASP A 129 27.86 -10.81 -5.86
C ASP A 129 28.41 -11.21 -7.24
N ILE A 130 29.63 -10.78 -7.53
CA ILE A 130 30.40 -11.12 -8.73
C ILE A 130 31.87 -11.28 -8.32
N GLY A 131 32.30 -12.52 -8.06
CA GLY A 131 33.71 -12.87 -7.91
C GLY A 131 34.48 -12.09 -6.84
N GLY A 132 33.94 -12.02 -5.61
CA GLY A 132 34.56 -11.27 -4.50
C GLY A 132 34.20 -9.78 -4.46
N PHE A 133 33.49 -9.29 -5.48
CA PHE A 133 32.94 -7.94 -5.55
C PHE A 133 31.42 -7.98 -5.47
N LYS A 134 30.81 -6.81 -5.24
CA LYS A 134 29.36 -6.60 -5.32
C LYS A 134 29.05 -5.47 -6.29
N VAL A 135 28.06 -5.69 -7.15
CA VAL A 135 27.47 -4.65 -8.02
C VAL A 135 26.24 -4.07 -7.34
N LEU A 136 26.27 -2.77 -7.09
CA LEU A 136 25.23 -2.03 -6.40
C LEU A 136 24.22 -1.43 -7.37
N THR A 137 22.98 -1.35 -6.92
CA THR A 137 21.91 -0.60 -7.58
C THR A 137 22.03 0.91 -7.31
N ASN A 138 21.35 1.74 -8.10
CA ASN A 138 21.28 3.18 -7.84
C ASN A 138 20.70 3.50 -6.44
N TYR A 139 19.74 2.69 -5.98
CA TYR A 139 19.15 2.82 -4.65
C TYR A 139 20.18 2.58 -3.54
N GLU A 140 20.96 1.51 -3.66
CA GLU A 140 22.01 1.15 -2.70
C GLU A 140 23.12 2.21 -2.65
N ILE A 141 23.53 2.73 -3.80
CA ILE A 141 24.53 3.82 -3.88
C ILE A 141 23.99 5.11 -3.26
N SER A 142 22.74 5.48 -3.55
CA SER A 142 22.10 6.65 -2.95
C SER A 142 22.05 6.52 -1.43
N TYR A 143 21.72 5.33 -0.91
CA TYR A 143 21.73 5.04 0.52
C TYR A 143 23.12 5.21 1.14
N LEU A 144 24.14 4.59 0.56
CA LEU A 144 25.51 4.61 1.08
C LEU A 144 26.14 6.01 1.04
N THR A 145 25.89 6.77 -0.02
CA THR A 145 26.45 8.12 -0.22
C THR A 145 25.65 9.21 0.46
N GLY A 146 24.47 8.91 0.99
CA GLY A 146 23.53 9.91 1.52
C GLY A 146 22.97 10.87 0.47
N ARG A 147 23.17 10.60 -0.83
CA ARG A 147 22.67 11.43 -1.94
C ARG A 147 21.20 11.08 -2.22
N ALA A 148 20.28 11.51 -1.35
CA ALA A 148 18.84 11.45 -1.61
C ALA A 148 18.40 12.75 -2.28
N ARG A 149 18.55 12.80 -3.61
CA ARG A 149 18.24 14.00 -4.41
C ARG A 149 16.81 13.88 -4.93
N THR A 150 15.83 14.22 -4.10
CA THR A 150 14.41 14.48 -4.46
C THR A 150 13.56 13.37 -5.08
N ASP A 151 14.10 12.18 -5.34
CA ASP A 151 13.36 11.03 -5.89
C ASP A 151 12.56 10.30 -4.77
N PRO A 152 11.22 10.22 -4.86
CA PRO A 152 10.38 9.55 -3.87
C PRO A 152 10.77 8.08 -3.65
N ASP A 153 11.19 7.37 -4.69
CA ASP A 153 11.60 5.96 -4.58
C ASP A 153 12.89 5.83 -3.78
N LEU A 154 13.87 6.72 -3.99
CA LEU A 154 15.11 6.75 -3.21
C LEU A 154 14.82 7.05 -1.73
N GLU A 155 13.91 7.96 -1.45
CA GLU A 155 13.53 8.32 -0.07
C GLU A 155 12.84 7.15 0.64
N VAL A 156 11.88 6.49 -0.01
CA VAL A 156 11.20 5.29 0.53
C VAL A 156 12.18 4.15 0.74
N TYR A 157 13.06 3.89 -0.23
CA TYR A 157 14.12 2.90 -0.09
C TYR A 157 14.98 3.18 1.15
N ASN A 158 15.44 4.42 1.29
CA ASN A 158 16.31 4.83 2.39
C ASN A 158 15.62 4.72 3.75
N ASP A 159 14.34 5.10 3.84
CA ASP A 159 13.54 5.00 5.06
C ASP A 159 13.32 3.53 5.47
N LEU A 160 12.94 2.65 4.55
CA LEU A 160 12.80 1.21 4.83
C LEU A 160 14.11 0.57 5.28
N VAL A 161 15.23 0.87 4.60
CA VAL A 161 16.54 0.36 5.01
C VAL A 161 16.90 0.88 6.39
N ARG A 162 16.68 2.17 6.71
CA ARG A 162 16.90 2.74 8.06
C ARG A 162 16.02 2.11 9.14
N ARG A 163 14.87 1.55 8.76
CA ARG A 163 13.98 0.81 9.67
C ARG A 163 14.36 -0.66 9.84
N GLY A 164 15.50 -1.09 9.29
CA GLY A 164 16.01 -2.46 9.46
C GLY A 164 15.40 -3.45 8.46
N PHE A 165 14.87 -3.00 7.32
CA PHE A 165 14.47 -3.88 6.22
C PHE A 165 15.62 -4.13 5.25
N VAL A 166 15.70 -5.36 4.74
CA VAL A 166 16.41 -5.60 3.47
C VAL A 166 15.45 -5.23 2.35
N VAL A 167 15.86 -4.31 1.47
CA VAL A 167 15.02 -3.82 0.37
C VAL A 167 15.65 -4.23 -0.96
N LYS A 168 14.86 -4.86 -1.82
CA LYS A 168 15.28 -5.30 -3.16
C LYS A 168 14.26 -4.87 -4.20
N THR A 169 14.64 -4.88 -5.47
CA THR A 169 13.71 -4.56 -6.57
C THR A 169 12.45 -5.44 -6.54
N GLY A 170 11.31 -4.79 -6.70
CA GLY A 170 9.99 -5.42 -6.83
C GLY A 170 9.58 -5.71 -8.27
N PHE A 171 10.47 -5.49 -9.26
CA PHE A 171 10.14 -5.53 -10.69
C PHE A 171 9.35 -6.77 -11.13
N LYS A 172 9.70 -7.96 -10.62
CA LYS A 172 9.01 -9.23 -10.93
C LYS A 172 7.53 -9.25 -10.50
N TYR A 173 7.10 -8.28 -9.70
CA TYR A 173 5.74 -8.16 -9.17
C TYR A 173 5.05 -6.86 -9.61
N GLY A 174 5.70 -6.04 -10.46
CA GLY A 174 5.13 -4.77 -10.90
C GLY A 174 5.05 -3.69 -9.82
N CYS A 175 5.95 -3.73 -8.82
CA CYS A 175 6.06 -2.73 -7.77
C CYS A 175 7.52 -2.25 -7.63
N ASN A 176 7.75 -1.14 -6.94
CA ASN A 176 9.08 -0.55 -6.78
C ASN A 176 9.99 -1.52 -6.00
N PHE A 177 9.51 -2.03 -4.87
CA PHE A 177 10.33 -2.86 -3.98
C PHE A 177 9.63 -4.10 -3.46
N ARG A 178 10.45 -5.06 -3.05
CA ARG A 178 10.11 -6.13 -2.11
C ARG A 178 10.96 -5.94 -0.86
N ALA A 179 10.34 -6.03 0.30
CA ALA A 179 11.01 -5.75 1.58
C ALA A 179 10.93 -6.96 2.52
N TYR A 180 12.05 -7.20 3.21
CA TYR A 180 12.22 -8.31 4.14
C TYR A 180 12.43 -7.76 5.54
N ALA A 181 11.61 -8.19 6.50
CA ALA A 181 11.64 -7.68 7.87
C ALA A 181 12.80 -8.25 8.71
N GLY A 182 13.43 -9.35 8.30
CA GLY A 182 14.52 -9.95 9.06
C GLY A 182 15.58 -10.64 8.20
N PRO A 183 16.75 -10.95 8.81
CA PRO A 183 17.93 -11.46 8.10
C PRO A 183 17.74 -12.89 7.58
N SER A 184 16.81 -13.65 8.16
CA SER A 184 16.56 -15.05 7.85
C SER A 184 15.29 -15.29 7.01
N SER A 185 14.69 -14.21 6.49
CA SER A 185 13.47 -14.33 5.68
C SER A 185 13.80 -14.81 4.27
N GLU A 186 13.51 -16.08 3.98
CA GLU A 186 13.66 -16.67 2.63
C GLU A 186 12.77 -15.98 1.58
N HIS A 187 11.67 -15.36 2.04
CA HIS A 187 10.70 -14.69 1.20
C HIS A 187 10.37 -13.30 1.75
N ALA A 188 10.33 -12.30 0.88
CA ALA A 188 9.89 -10.95 1.26
C ALA A 188 8.46 -11.01 1.81
N GLU A 189 8.20 -10.42 2.97
CA GLU A 189 6.86 -10.32 3.54
C GLU A 189 6.01 -9.25 2.83
N PHE A 190 6.67 -8.22 2.29
CA PHE A 190 6.00 -7.05 1.72
C PHE A 190 6.39 -6.80 0.27
N LEU A 191 5.40 -6.38 -0.51
CA LEU A 191 5.59 -5.61 -1.74
C LEU A 191 5.30 -4.14 -1.43
N VAL A 192 6.15 -3.24 -1.92
CA VAL A 192 6.04 -1.81 -1.69
C VAL A 192 5.84 -1.10 -3.02
N HIS A 193 4.76 -0.34 -3.12
CA HIS A 193 4.45 0.56 -4.22
C HIS A 193 4.55 2.00 -3.73
N VAL A 194 5.40 2.80 -4.38
CA VAL A 194 5.54 4.21 -4.06
C VAL A 194 4.48 4.97 -4.85
N LEU A 195 3.51 5.55 -4.15
CA LEU A 195 2.42 6.31 -4.76
C LEU A 195 2.80 7.79 -4.73
N THR A 196 2.90 8.41 -5.90
CA THR A 196 3.26 9.83 -6.05
C THR A 196 2.11 10.59 -6.71
N GLY A 197 1.52 11.55 -6.00
CA GLY A 197 0.39 12.33 -6.51
C GLY A 197 -0.91 11.53 -6.49
N SER A 198 -1.24 10.80 -7.55
CA SER A 198 -2.47 10.02 -7.61
C SER A 198 -2.40 8.88 -8.61
N ASP A 199 -3.16 7.81 -8.34
CA ASP A 199 -3.36 6.71 -9.29
C ASP A 199 -4.81 6.27 -9.36
N GLN A 200 -5.17 5.64 -10.49
CA GLN A 200 -6.47 5.00 -10.66
C GLN A 200 -6.61 3.79 -9.74
N TRP A 201 -7.80 3.62 -9.17
CA TRP A 201 -8.06 2.58 -8.18
C TRP A 201 -7.80 1.17 -8.71
N TYR A 202 -8.02 0.90 -10.01
CA TYR A 202 -7.69 -0.41 -10.58
C TYR A 202 -6.19 -0.75 -10.44
N LYS A 203 -5.28 0.23 -10.37
CA LYS A 203 -3.84 -0.01 -10.15
C LYS A 203 -3.59 -0.45 -8.70
N ILE A 204 -4.30 0.17 -7.75
CA ILE A 204 -4.31 -0.22 -6.33
C ILE A 204 -4.82 -1.66 -6.19
N SER A 205 -6.00 -1.93 -6.76
CA SER A 205 -6.63 -3.27 -6.79
C SER A 205 -5.72 -4.32 -7.43
N ARG A 206 -5.07 -4.00 -8.56
CA ARG A 206 -4.11 -4.88 -9.24
C ARG A 206 -2.91 -5.21 -8.36
N ALA A 207 -2.31 -4.22 -7.71
CA ALA A 207 -1.16 -4.43 -6.84
C ALA A 207 -1.53 -5.33 -5.64
N VAL A 208 -2.67 -5.09 -5.01
CA VAL A 208 -3.21 -5.94 -3.92
C VAL A 208 -3.45 -7.37 -4.41
N ARG A 209 -4.02 -7.55 -5.60
CA ARG A 209 -4.25 -8.88 -6.20
C ARG A 209 -2.94 -9.64 -6.43
N VAL A 210 -1.92 -8.97 -6.98
CA VAL A 210 -0.60 -9.57 -7.20
C VAL A 210 0.03 -9.99 -5.88
N ALA A 211 0.07 -9.09 -4.90
CA ALA A 211 0.63 -9.38 -3.57
C ALA A 211 -0.05 -10.59 -2.92
N HIS A 212 -1.39 -10.62 -2.95
CA HIS A 212 -2.17 -11.76 -2.45
C HIS A 212 -1.79 -13.07 -3.17
N GLY A 213 -1.68 -13.06 -4.50
CA GLY A 213 -1.33 -14.23 -5.31
C GLY A 213 0.04 -14.83 -4.97
N VAL A 214 1.00 -14.01 -4.52
CA VAL A 214 2.35 -14.45 -4.12
C VAL A 214 2.55 -14.50 -2.60
N ARG A 215 1.44 -14.49 -1.84
CA ARG A 215 1.41 -14.54 -0.36
C ARG A 215 2.27 -13.45 0.31
N LYS A 216 2.11 -12.21 -0.15
CA LYS A 216 2.77 -11.01 0.40
C LYS A 216 1.74 -9.96 0.78
N LYS A 217 2.14 -9.06 1.69
CA LYS A 217 1.37 -7.88 2.07
C LYS A 217 1.68 -6.72 1.12
N MET A 218 0.66 -5.96 0.72
CA MET A 218 0.81 -4.81 -0.18
C MET A 218 0.89 -3.50 0.61
N LEU A 219 2.06 -2.86 0.62
CA LEU A 219 2.28 -1.56 1.23
C LEU A 219 2.33 -0.46 0.17
N PHE A 220 1.52 0.57 0.36
CA PHE A 220 1.61 1.81 -0.39
C PHE A 220 2.39 2.82 0.44
N ALA A 221 3.50 3.31 -0.10
CA ALA A 221 4.30 4.35 0.53
C ALA A 221 3.90 5.70 -0.08
N SER A 222 3.49 6.64 0.77
CA SER A 222 3.13 8.01 0.39
C SER A 222 4.11 8.98 1.05
N LYS A 223 4.55 10.00 0.31
CA LYS A 223 5.38 11.08 0.86
C LYS A 223 4.49 12.26 1.25
N LEU A 224 4.29 12.45 2.55
CA LEU A 224 3.58 13.60 3.11
C LEU A 224 4.57 14.66 3.59
N GLU A 225 4.07 15.84 3.94
CA GLU A 225 4.89 16.90 4.56
C GLU A 225 5.54 16.45 5.88
N SER A 226 4.88 15.55 6.62
CA SER A 226 5.40 14.97 7.87
C SER A 226 6.42 13.85 7.68
N GLY A 227 6.68 13.44 6.43
CA GLY A 227 7.55 12.32 6.08
C GLY A 227 6.81 11.19 5.36
N ILE A 228 7.48 10.04 5.26
CA ILE A 228 6.94 8.87 4.57
C ILE A 228 5.97 8.13 5.48
N THR A 229 4.78 7.85 4.96
CA THR A 229 3.77 7.01 5.58
C THR A 229 3.55 5.74 4.76
N TYR A 230 3.16 4.66 5.44
CA TYR A 230 2.87 3.39 4.80
C TYR A 230 1.44 2.97 5.12
N THR A 231 0.69 2.65 4.07
CA THR A 231 -0.66 2.12 4.17
C THR A 231 -0.67 0.68 3.68
N LEU A 232 -1.05 -0.25 4.56
CA LEU A 232 -1.32 -1.63 4.20
C LEU A 232 -2.72 -1.72 3.58
N ILE A 233 -2.82 -2.25 2.37
CA ILE A 233 -4.11 -2.53 1.75
C ILE A 233 -4.26 -4.02 1.51
N SER A 234 -5.38 -4.57 1.99
CA SER A 234 -5.72 -5.98 1.81
C SER A 234 -7.15 -6.13 1.29
N ARG A 235 -7.39 -7.14 0.45
CA ARG A 235 -8.75 -7.53 0.06
C ARG A 235 -9.37 -8.29 1.21
N ILE A 236 -10.59 -7.92 1.59
CA ILE A 236 -11.38 -8.62 2.61
C ILE A 236 -12.64 -9.22 2.01
N ARG A 237 -13.17 -10.27 2.63
CA ARG A 237 -14.47 -10.88 2.27
C ARG A 237 -15.55 -10.55 3.30
N ASP A 238 -15.13 -10.54 4.56
CA ASP A 238 -15.95 -10.26 5.72
C ASP A 238 -15.45 -8.98 6.41
N PHE A 239 -16.35 -8.31 7.12
CA PHE A 239 -15.97 -7.15 7.93
C PHE A 239 -15.03 -7.59 9.04
N PRO A 240 -14.00 -6.79 9.37
CA PRO A 240 -13.24 -7.01 10.60
C PRO A 240 -14.23 -7.06 11.76
N GLU A 241 -14.23 -8.14 12.53
CA GLU A 241 -14.92 -8.13 13.81
C GLU A 241 -14.27 -7.08 14.71
N ASP A 242 -15.04 -6.48 15.62
CA ASP A 242 -14.51 -5.51 16.57
C ASP A 242 -13.26 -6.07 17.27
N SER A 243 -12.10 -5.56 16.88
CA SER A 243 -10.84 -5.68 17.61
C SER A 243 -10.86 -4.76 18.83
#